data_AF-K1U1C4-F1
#
_entry.id   AF-K1U1C4-F1
#
_cell.length_a   1.000
_cell.length_b   1.000
_cell.length_c   1.000
_cell.angle_alpha   90.00
_cell.angle_beta   90.00
_cell.angle_gamma   90.00
#
_symmetry.space_group_name_H-M   'P 1'
#
loop_
_entity.id
_entity.type
_entity.pdbx_description
1 polymer ?
#
loop_
_entity_poly.entity_id
_entity_poly.type
_entity_poly.pdbx_seq_one_letter_code
_entity_poly.pdbx_strand_id
1 'polypeptide(L)' 'MKQSELMNILDDVATGKVTKEEALLAIKEEPFKDMGFAKIDTHRGIRQGVPEVIYGAGKTK' A
#
# COMPACT_ATOMS: atom_id res chain seq x y z
N MET A 1 1.39 1.46 -0.70
CA MET A 1 1.34 2.85 -0.19
C MET A 1 1.82 2.90 1.26
N LYS A 2 2.67 3.87 1.62
CA LYS A 2 3.12 4.11 3.01
C LYS A 2 2.14 5.04 3.75
N GLN A 3 2.15 5.01 5.09
CA GLN A 3 1.30 5.89 5.90
C GLN A 3 1.50 7.39 5.60
N SER A 4 2.73 7.80 5.31
CA SER A 4 3.06 9.17 4.91
C SER A 4 2.41 9.60 3.59
N GLU A 5 2.33 8.69 2.63
CA GLU A 5 1.68 8.96 1.33
C GLU A 5 0.16 9.08 1.50
N LEU A 6 -0.44 8.27 2.39
CA LEU A 6 -1.86 8.38 2.71
C LEU A 6 -2.19 9.73 3.36
N MET A 7 -1.36 10.18 4.32
CA MET A 7 -1.51 11.49 4.94
C MET A 7 -1.50 12.63 3.90
N ASN A 8 -0.56 12.59 2.95
CA ASN A 8 -0.50 13.59 1.88
C ASN A 8 -1.77 13.61 1.01
N ILE A 9 -2.31 12.45 0.67
CA ILE A 9 -3.57 12.37 -0.10
C ILE A 9 -4.73 12.97 0.70
N LEU A 10 -4.79 12.70 2.02
CA LEU A 10 -5.83 13.25 2.88
C LEU A 10 -5.72 14.77 3.03
N ASP A 11 -4.49 15.30 3.13
CA ASP A 11 -4.25 16.75 3.15
C ASP A 11 -4.62 17.42 1.82
N ASP A 12 -4.28 16.78 0.70
CA ASP A 12 -4.64 17.28 -0.63
C ASP A 12 -6.18 17.26 -0.84
N VAL A 13 -6.91 16.30 -0.25
CA VAL A 13 -8.39 16.33 -0.21
C VAL A 13 -8.90 17.44 0.69
N ALA A 14 -8.33 17.62 1.88
CA ALA A 14 -8.76 18.63 2.85
C ALA A 14 -8.58 20.06 2.31
N THR A 15 -7.54 20.28 1.52
CA THR A 15 -7.25 21.54 0.84
C THR A 15 -8.05 21.73 -0.46
N GLY A 16 -8.80 20.73 -0.91
CA GLY A 16 -9.59 20.77 -2.15
C GLY A 16 -8.77 20.67 -3.43
N LYS A 17 -7.50 20.29 -3.32
CA LYS A 17 -6.56 20.14 -4.44
C LYS A 17 -6.86 18.89 -5.28
N VAL A 18 -7.41 17.85 -4.65
CA VAL A 18 -8.00 16.68 -5.33
C VAL A 18 -9.39 16.40 -4.78
N THR A 19 -10.23 15.84 -5.64
CA THR A 19 -11.57 15.36 -5.27
C THR A 19 -11.48 14.07 -4.46
N LYS A 20 -12.56 13.75 -3.75
CA LYS A 20 -12.65 12.50 -2.98
C LYS A 20 -12.58 11.29 -3.91
N GLU A 21 -13.13 11.41 -5.11
CA GLU A 21 -13.16 10.39 -6.16
C GLU A 21 -11.75 10.12 -6.71
N GLU A 22 -10.96 11.17 -6.98
CA GLU A 22 -9.57 11.05 -7.41
C GLU A 22 -8.68 10.45 -6.32
N ALA A 23 -8.86 10.88 -5.07
CA ALA A 23 -8.17 10.29 -3.93
C ALA A 23 -8.52 8.81 -3.74
N LEU A 24 -9.79 8.43 -3.90
CA LEU A 24 -10.24 7.04 -3.83
C LEU A 24 -9.61 6.19 -4.94
N LEU A 25 -9.49 6.75 -6.16
CA LEU A 25 -8.84 6.06 -7.27
C LEU A 25 -7.35 5.88 -6.99
N ALA A 26 -6.65 6.91 -6.51
CA ALA A 26 -5.24 6.84 -6.14
C ALA A 26 -4.97 5.84 -5.01
N ILE A 27 -5.89 5.68 -4.06
CA ILE A 27 -5.80 4.67 -3.00
C ILE A 27 -6.13 3.26 -3.53
N LYS A 28 -6.87 3.14 -4.64
CA LYS A 28 -7.23 1.85 -5.25
C LYS A 28 -6.21 1.37 -6.28
N GLU A 29 -5.61 2.28 -7.02
CA GLU A 29 -4.59 1.96 -8.02
C GLU A 29 -3.30 1.53 -7.31
N GLU A 30 -2.82 0.36 -7.67
CA GLU A 30 -1.52 -0.20 -7.28
C GLU A 30 -1.33 -0.74 -5.84
N PRO A 31 -2.19 -1.64 -5.33
CA PRO A 31 -1.87 -2.41 -4.13
C PRO A 31 -0.72 -3.39 -4.37
N PHE A 32 -0.48 -3.79 -5.62
CA PHE A 32 0.43 -4.85 -6.00
C PHE A 32 1.44 -4.38 -7.03
N LYS A 33 2.72 -4.44 -6.68
CA LYS A 33 3.82 -4.25 -7.63
C LYS A 33 4.26 -5.59 -8.17
N ASP A 34 4.13 -5.79 -9.48
CA ASP A 34 4.58 -7.01 -10.16
C ASP A 34 6.08 -6.90 -10.52
N MET A 35 6.89 -7.86 -10.10
CA MET A 35 8.32 -7.96 -10.42
C MET A 35 8.62 -9.09 -11.42
N GLY A 36 7.60 -9.71 -12.02
CA GLY A 36 7.71 -10.82 -12.96
C GLY A 36 7.89 -12.20 -12.30
N PHE A 37 8.44 -12.25 -11.08
CA PHE A 37 8.57 -13.47 -10.27
C PHE A 37 7.81 -13.38 -8.93
N ALA A 38 7.34 -12.20 -8.56
CA ALA A 38 6.58 -11.96 -7.33
C ALA A 38 5.69 -10.73 -7.47
N LYS A 39 4.51 -10.77 -6.85
CA LYS A 39 3.62 -9.62 -6.70
C LYS A 39 3.70 -9.12 -5.26
N ILE A 40 4.28 -7.94 -5.06
CA ILE A 40 4.42 -7.32 -3.74
C ILE A 40 3.14 -6.59 -3.40
N ASP A 41 2.41 -7.07 -2.40
CA ASP A 41 1.25 -6.40 -1.83
C ASP A 41 1.66 -5.31 -0.85
N THR A 42 1.72 -4.07 -1.32
CA THR A 42 2.05 -2.91 -0.48
C THR A 42 0.86 -2.38 0.32
N HIS A 43 -0.36 -2.86 0.06
CA HIS A 43 -1.57 -2.48 0.81
C HIS A 43 -1.90 -3.43 1.94
N ARG A 44 -1.21 -4.57 2.03
CA ARG A 44 -1.46 -5.57 3.07
C ARG A 44 -1.43 -4.98 4.48
N GLY A 45 -0.46 -4.12 4.80
CA GLY A 45 -0.35 -3.49 6.11
C GLY A 45 -1.58 -2.65 6.48
N ILE A 46 -2.16 -1.95 5.49
CA ILE A 46 -3.40 -1.18 5.67
C ILE A 46 -4.60 -2.12 5.83
N ARG A 47 -4.66 -3.24 5.09
CA ARG A 47 -5.81 -4.16 5.12
C ARG A 47 -5.81 -5.14 6.29
N GLN A 48 -4.64 -5.51 6.81
CA GLN A 48 -4.49 -6.60 7.79
C GLN A 48 -3.82 -6.17 9.10
N GLY A 49 -3.33 -4.93 9.21
CA GLY A 49 -2.72 -4.37 10.42
C GLY A 49 -1.32 -4.89 10.73
N VAL A 50 -1.07 -6.20 10.61
CA VAL A 50 0.22 -6.84 10.85
C VAL A 50 0.76 -7.56 9.60
N PRO A 51 2.08 -7.50 9.34
CA PRO A 51 2.68 -8.24 8.24
C PRO A 51 2.64 -9.76 8.50
N GLU A 52 2.41 -10.54 7.44
CA GLU A 52 2.56 -11.99 7.52
C GLU A 52 4.03 -12.37 7.53
N VAL A 53 4.40 -13.27 8.44
CA VAL A 53 5.76 -13.79 8.57
C VAL A 53 5.75 -15.23 8.09
N ILE A 54 6.42 -15.49 6.96
CA ILE A 54 6.62 -16.86 6.48
C ILE A 54 7.92 -17.39 7.09
N TYR A 55 7.80 -18.37 7.99
CA TYR A 55 8.96 -19.05 8.57
C TYR A 55 9.65 -19.93 7.51
N GLY A 56 10.91 -19.62 7.20
CA GLY A 56 11.73 -20.37 6.26
C GLY A 56 12.68 -21.32 6.98
N ALA A 57 12.18 -22.47 7.43
CA ALA A 57 13.02 -23.52 8.01
C ALA A 57 14.13 -23.94 7.01
N GLY A 58 15.38 -24.00 7.47
CA GLY A 58 16.50 -24.50 6.67
C GLY A 58 17.10 -23.52 5.65
N LYS A 59 16.73 -22.23 5.65
CA LYS A 59 17.36 -21.19 4.79
C LYS A 59 18.69 -20.64 5.34
N THR A 60 19.24 -21.23 6.40
CA THR A 60 20.47 -20.80 7.11
C THR A 60 21.73 -21.53 6.63
N LYS A 61 21.96 -21.61 5.32
CA LYS A 61 23.25 -22.01 4.76
C LYS A 61 23.73 -21.00 3.73
#